data_AF-A0A3M2A172-F1
#
_entry.id   AF-A0A3M2A172-F1
#
_cell.length_a   1.000
_cell.length_b   1.000
_cell.length_c   1.000
_cell.angle_alpha   90.00
_cell.angle_beta   90.00
_cell.angle_gamma   90.00
#
_symmetry.space_group_name_H-M   'P 1'
#
loop_
_entity.id
_entity.type
_entity.pdbx_description
1 polymer ?
#
loop_
_entity_poly.entity_id
_entity_poly.type
_entity_poly.pdbx_seq_one_letter_code
_entity_poly.pdbx_strand_id
1 'polypeptide(L)' 'PIIMVTTEAAKKEILEAIKAGVTDYIVKPFTPDTLKEKIERVLGA' A
#
# COMPACT_ATOMS: atom_id res chain seq x y z
N PRO A 1 0.00 -3.66 11.09
CA PRO A 1 -0.08 -3.50 9.62
C PRO A 1 0.79 -2.34 9.12
N ILE A 2 1.55 -2.55 8.05
CA ILE A 2 2.42 -1.55 7.43
C ILE A 2 1.88 -1.26 6.01
N ILE A 3 1.63 0.00 5.70
CA ILE A 3 1.22 0.44 4.35
C ILE A 3 2.33 1.32 3.77
N MET A 4 2.92 0.89 2.65
CA MET A 4 3.95 1.65 1.94
C MET A 4 3.30 2.64 0.97
N VAL A 5 3.73 3.90 0.97
CA VAL A 5 3.23 4.92 0.04
C VAL A 5 4.36 5.36 -0.89
N THR A 6 4.20 5.17 -2.20
CA THR A 6 5.21 5.55 -3.21
C THR A 6 4.60 6.39 -4.33
N THR A 7 5.42 7.13 -5.06
CA THR A 7 5.02 7.86 -6.29
C THR A 7 5.37 7.05 -7.54
N GLU A 8 6.42 6.25 -7.48
CA GLU A 8 6.81 5.37 -8.56
C GLU A 8 6.21 3.99 -8.34
N ALA A 9 5.36 3.56 -9.28
CA ALA A 9 4.82 2.20 -9.31
C ALA A 9 5.88 1.20 -9.83
N ALA A 10 7.10 1.26 -9.30
CA ALA A 10 8.16 0.35 -9.65
C ALA A 10 7.80 -1.05 -9.12
N LYS A 11 7.32 -1.94 -10.01
CA LYS A 11 6.96 -3.33 -9.66
C LYS A 11 8.04 -4.05 -8.83
N LYS A 12 9.31 -3.72 -9.07
CA LYS A 12 10.45 -4.29 -8.35
C LYS A 12 10.47 -3.89 -6.87
N GLU A 13 10.24 -2.61 -6.57
CA GLU A 13 10.14 -2.11 -5.19
C GLU A 13 8.90 -2.67 -4.49
N ILE A 14 7.78 -2.80 -5.20
CA ILE A 14 6.56 -3.42 -4.66
C ILE A 14 6.84 -4.88 -4.25
N LEU A 15 7.53 -5.64 -5.11
CA LEU A 15 7.92 -7.02 -4.82
C LEU A 15 8.87 -7.12 -3.62
N GLU A 16 9.81 -6.19 -3.47
CA GLU A 16 10.70 -6.14 -2.32
C GLU A 16 9.95 -5.76 -1.04
N ALA A 17 9.03 -4.80 -1.11
CA ALA A 17 8.18 -4.39 0.01
C ALA A 17 7.28 -5.53 0.51
N ILE A 18 6.65 -6.27 -0.41
CA ILE A 18 5.85 -7.45 -0.07
C ILE A 18 6.73 -8.52 0.61
N LYS A 19 7.95 -8.76 0.09
CA LYS A 19 8.90 -9.69 0.72
C LYS A 19 9.38 -9.22 2.09
N ALA A 20 9.46 -7.91 2.31
CA ALA A 20 9.83 -7.31 3.59
C ALA A 20 8.70 -7.36 4.63
N GLY A 21 7.51 -7.87 4.28
CA GLY A 21 6.37 -8.00 5.19
C GLY A 21 5.46 -6.77 5.22
N VAL A 22 5.51 -5.93 4.20
CA VAL A 22 4.55 -4.83 4.03
C VAL A 22 3.16 -5.41 3.79
N THR A 23 2.17 -4.93 4.55
CA THR A 23 0.80 -5.45 4.52
C THR A 23 0.02 -4.93 3.31
N ASP A 24 0.28 -3.69 2.88
CA ASP A 24 -0.29 -3.14 1.65
C ASP A 24 0.57 -2.00 1.06
N TYR A 25 0.35 -1.64 -0.19
CA TYR A 25 1.06 -0.53 -0.86
C TYR A 25 0.09 0.44 -1.53
N ILE A 26 0.41 1.72 -1.54
CA ILE A 26 -0.34 2.80 -2.18
C ILE A 26 0.58 3.56 -3.12
N VAL A 27 0.11 3.77 -4.34
CA VAL A 27 0.76 4.63 -5.32
C VAL A 27 0.09 5.99 -5.36
N LYS A 28 0.88 7.05 -5.44
CA LYS A 28 0.42 8.42 -5.67
C LYS A 28 0.21 8.69 -7.16
N PRO A 29 -0.72 9.60 -7.52
CA PRO A 29 -1.70 10.24 -6.65
C PRO A 29 -2.82 9.27 -6.28
N PHE A 30 -3.21 9.25 -5.01
CA PHE A 30 -4.34 8.46 -4.50
C PHE A 30 -5.44 9.39 -4.02
N THR A 31 -6.66 8.88 -3.94
CA THR A 31 -7.80 9.58 -3.35
C THR A 31 -7.96 9.22 -1.87
N PRO A 32 -8.56 10.08 -1.05
CA PRO A 32 -8.87 9.76 0.34
C PRO A 32 -9.71 8.48 0.47
N ASP A 33 -10.62 8.23 -0.48
CA ASP A 33 -11.45 7.03 -0.51
C ASP A 33 -10.62 5.75 -0.70
N THR A 34 -9.68 5.75 -1.65
CA THR A 34 -8.80 4.59 -1.89
C THR A 34 -7.86 4.30 -0.73
N LEU A 35 -7.41 5.33 -0.02
CA LEU A 35 -6.66 5.16 1.23
C LEU A 35 -7.54 4.52 2.31
N LYS A 36 -8.78 5.00 2.46
CA LYS A 36 -9.72 4.51 3.46
C LYS A 36 -10.08 3.03 3.25
N GLU A 37 -10.40 2.65 2.01
CA GLU A 37 -10.67 1.25 1.64
C GLU A 37 -9.48 0.33 1.95
N LYS A 38 -8.25 0.79 1.67
CA LYS A 38 -7.04 0.01 1.98
C LYS A 38 -6.81 -0.13 3.47
N ILE A 39 -7.00 0.94 4.23
CA ILE A 39 -6.90 0.91 5.70
C ILE A 39 -7.93 -0.07 6.28
N GLU A 40 -9.19 -0.02 5.84
CA GLU A 40 -10.25 -0.93 6.28
C GLU A 40 -9.91 -2.39 5.93
N ARG A 41 -9.46 -2.65 4.71
CA ARG A 41 -9.01 -3.99 4.27
C ARG A 41 -7.85 -4.53 5.13
N VAL A 42 -6.93 -3.66 5.50
CA VAL A 42 -5.72 -4.03 6.24
C VAL A 42 -5.99 -4.19 7.75
N LEU A 43 -6.94 -3.44 8.30
CA LEU A 43 -7.34 -3.54 9.71
C LEU A 43 -8.37 -4.62 9.98
N GLY A 44 -9.06 -5.14 8.94
CA GLY A 44 -9.97 -6.27 9.06
C GLY A 44 -11.18 -5.97 9.94
N ALA A 45 -11.98 -4.97 9.55
CA ALA A 45 -13.34 -4.80 10.03
C ALA A 45 -14.33 -5.57 9.15
#